data_AF-A0A1F6F3S0-F1
#
_entry.id   AF-A0A1F6F3S0-F1
#
_cell.length_a   1.000
_cell.length_b   1.000
_cell.length_c   1.000
_cell.angle_alpha   90.00
_cell.angle_beta   90.00
_cell.angle_gamma   90.00
#
_symmetry.space_group_name_H-M   'P 1'
#
loop_
_entity.id
_entity.type
_entity.pdbx_description
1 polymer ?
#
loop_
_entity_poly.entity_id
_entity_poly.type
_entity_poly.pdbx_seq_one_letter_code
_entity_poly.pdbx_strand_id
1 'polypeptide(L)' 'MNIFSNSTFTWWQIGLFKLSVLTFGIAVGAYWQEVFLPYFTPLLVIAIASGLYVAYIYFKQH' A
#
# COMPACT_ATOMS: atom_id res chain seq x y z
N MET A 1 13.73 -8.60 -24.06
CA MET A 1 13.68 -8.24 -22.62
C MET A 1 12.35 -8.74 -22.09
N ASN A 2 12.33 -9.84 -21.34
CA ASN A 2 11.09 -10.50 -20.96
C ASN A 2 10.66 -10.00 -19.57
N ILE A 3 9.73 -9.06 -19.54
CA ILE A 3 9.26 -8.34 -18.34
C ILE A 3 8.41 -9.22 -17.40
N PHE A 4 8.02 -10.41 -17.86
CA PHE A 4 7.19 -11.37 -17.13
C PHE A 4 7.97 -12.65 -16.79
N SER A 5 9.24 -12.50 -16.43
CA SER A 5 10.02 -13.62 -15.89
C SER A 5 9.68 -13.82 -14.41
N ASN A 6 9.40 -15.06 -14.01
CA ASN A 6 9.22 -15.45 -12.61
C ASN A 6 10.56 -15.30 -11.87
N SER A 7 10.82 -14.12 -11.32
CA SER A 7 11.98 -13.85 -10.48
C SER A 7 11.64 -14.15 -9.03
N THR A 8 12.25 -15.21 -8.48
CA THR A 8 12.16 -15.52 -7.06
C THR A 8 13.19 -14.70 -6.28
N PHE A 9 12.74 -13.81 -5.41
CA PHE A 9 13.62 -13.04 -4.53
C PHE A 9 14.18 -13.93 -3.42
N THR A 10 15.45 -13.72 -3.07
CA THR A 10 16.03 -14.30 -1.85
C THR A 10 15.47 -13.61 -0.60
N TRP A 11 15.55 -14.28 0.56
CA TRP A 11 15.05 -13.74 1.84
C TRP A 11 15.60 -12.34 2.18
N TRP A 12 16.86 -12.09 1.86
CA TRP A 12 17.48 -10.77 2.04
C TRP A 12 16.96 -9.71 1.07
N GLN A 13 16.73 -10.09 -0.19
CA GLN A 13 16.19 -9.18 -1.20
C GLN A 13 14.75 -8.76 -0.87
N ILE A 14 13.89 -9.68 -0.41
CA ILE A 14 12.54 -9.32 0.02
C ILE A 14 12.55 -8.49 1.30
N GLY A 15 13.51 -8.72 2.21
CA GLY A 15 13.70 -7.90 3.41
C GLY A 15 14.07 -6.45 3.07
N LEU A 16 15.05 -6.27 2.16
CA LEU A 16 15.43 -4.94 1.66
C LEU A 16 14.28 -4.28 0.88
N PHE A 17 13.53 -5.06 0.10
CA PHE A 17 12.35 -4.55 -0.61
C PHE A 17 11.30 -4.02 0.37
N LYS A 18 10.96 -4.78 1.42
CA LYS A 18 10.02 -4.33 2.46
C LYS A 18 10.50 -3.05 3.14
N LEU A 19 11.79 -2.98 3.49
CA LEU A 19 12.37 -1.77 4.07
C LEU A 19 12.29 -0.58 3.11
N SER A 20 12.58 -0.78 1.82
CA SER A 20 12.51 0.27 0.81
C SER A 20 11.09 0.80 0.63
N VAL A 21 10.08 -0.07 0.64
CA VAL A 21 8.67 0.33 0.55
C VAL A 21 8.25 1.11 1.80
N LEU A 22 8.71 0.68 2.98
CA LEU A 22 8.45 1.37 4.25
C LEU A 22 9.06 2.77 4.27
N THR A 23 10.36 2.90 3.98
CA THR A 23 11.05 4.19 3.98
C THR A 23 10.51 5.12 2.89
N PHE A 24 10.14 4.59 1.73
CA PHE A 24 9.49 5.35 0.68
C PHE A 24 8.12 5.87 1.10
N GLY A 25 7.29 5.02 1.72
CA GLY A 25 5.99 5.44 2.25
C GLY A 25 6.11 6.56 3.29
N ILE A 26 7.08 6.46 4.20
CA ILE A 26 7.36 7.50 5.20
C ILE A 26 7.81 8.81 4.53
N ALA A 27 8.73 8.74 3.56
CA ALA A 27 9.21 9.92 2.84
C ALA A 27 8.10 10.62 2.07
N VAL A 28 7.26 9.87 1.35
CA VAL A 28 6.11 10.42 0.63
C VAL A 28 5.12 11.04 1.61
N GLY A 29 4.79 10.35 2.71
CA GLY A 29 3.89 10.88 3.73
C GLY A 29 4.40 12.15 4.43
N ALA A 30 5.71 12.26 4.65
CA ALA A 30 6.32 13.39 5.34
C ALA A 30 6.46 14.64 4.46
N TYR A 31 6.75 14.48 3.16
CA TYR A 31 7.04 15.62 2.27
C TYR A 31 5.90 16.02 1.35
N TRP A 32 4.94 15.13 1.05
CA TRP A 32 3.83 15.45 0.11
C TRP A 32 2.54 15.86 0.82
N GLN A 33 2.64 16.31 2.07
CA GLN A 33 1.49 16.67 2.86
C GLN A 33 0.63 17.77 2.18
N GLU A 34 1.26 18.78 1.58
CA GLU A 34 0.57 19.85 0.85
C GLU A 34 -0.20 19.35 -0.38
N VAL A 35 0.29 18.29 -1.04
CA VAL A 35 -0.34 17.70 -2.22
C VAL A 35 -1.54 16.84 -1.84
N PHE A 36 -1.44 16.10 -0.72
CA PHE A 36 -2.48 15.17 -0.29
C PHE A 36 -3.54 15.77 0.63
N LEU A 37 -3.27 16.91 1.29
CA LEU A 37 -4.22 17.58 2.17
C LEU A 37 -5.58 17.88 1.50
N PRO A 38 -5.66 18.38 0.25
CA PRO A 38 -6.94 18.61 -0.43
C PRO A 38 -7.72 17.33 -0.72
N TYR A 39 -7.01 16.21 -0.89
CA TYR A 39 -7.59 14.90 -1.20
C TYR A 39 -7.73 14.01 0.04
N PHE A 40 -7.40 14.52 1.23
CA PHE A 40 -7.41 13.75 2.46
C PHE A 40 -8.80 13.15 2.74
N THR A 41 -9.84 13.98 2.66
CA THR A 41 -11.23 13.54 2.88
C THR A 41 -11.68 12.45 1.89
N PRO A 42 -11.55 12.60 0.55
CA PRO A 42 -11.93 11.53 -0.36
C PRO A 42 -11.07 10.26 -0.21
N LEU A 43 -9.77 10.39 0.06
CA LEU A 43 -8.89 9.24 0.33
C LEU A 43 -9.34 8.48 1.58
N LEU A 44 -9.72 9.19 2.64
CA LEU A 44 -10.20 8.60 3.89
C LEU A 44 -11.54 7.89 3.69
N VAL A 45 -12.46 8.49 2.91
CA VAL A 45 -13.74 7.84 2.54
C VAL A 45 -13.50 6.54 1.78
N ILE A 46 -12.59 6.55 0.79
CA ILE A 46 -12.23 5.34 0.04
C ILE A 46 -11.61 4.28 0.97
N ALA A 47 -10.73 4.68 1.88
CA ALA A 47 -10.11 3.78 2.85
C ALA A 47 -11.15 3.12 3.76
N ILE A 48 -12.10 3.89 4.28
CA ILE A 48 -13.19 3.36 5.12
C ILE A 48 -14.11 2.45 4.29
N ALA A 49 -14.56 2.89 3.11
CA ALA A 49 -15.49 2.12 2.28
C ALA A 49 -14.88 0.79 1.84
N SER A 50 -13.63 0.80 1.39
CA SER A 50 -12.90 -0.42 1.01
C SER A 50 -12.65 -1.33 2.21
N GLY A 51 -12.28 -0.78 3.36
CA GLY A 51 -12.10 -1.54 4.60
C GLY A 51 -13.40 -2.21 5.07
N LEU A 52 -14.52 -1.48 5.06
CA LEU A 52 -15.85 -2.03 5.39
C LEU A 52 -16.27 -3.13 4.42
N TYR A 53 -15.98 -2.97 3.13
CA TYR A 53 -16.28 -3.99 2.13
C TYR A 53 -15.46 -5.27 2.36
N VAL A 54 -14.16 -5.15 2.62
CA VAL A 54 -13.30 -6.30 2.94
C VAL A 54 -13.75 -6.97 4.24
N ALA A 55 -14.06 -6.19 5.27
CA ALA A 55 -14.59 -6.72 6.53
C ALA A 55 -15.92 -7.47 6.30
N TYR A 56 -16.83 -6.90 5.50
CA TYR A 56 -18.09 -7.54 5.14
C TYR A 56 -17.86 -8.88 4.41
N ILE A 57 -16.94 -8.93 3.44
CA ILE A 57 -16.60 -10.18 2.76
C ILE A 57 -16.04 -11.20 3.75
N TYR A 58 -15.14 -10.78 4.64
CA TYR A 58 -14.55 -11.66 5.64
C TYR A 58 -15.62 -12.25 6.56
N PHE A 59 -16.55 -11.43 7.07
CA PHE A 59 -17.69 -11.88 7.88
C PHE A 59 -18.71 -12.72 7.12
N LYS A 60 -18.78 -12.61 5.78
CA LYS A 60 -19.65 -13.46 4.95
C LYS A 60 -19.00 -14.82 4.67
N GLN A 61 -17.68 -14.89 4.68
CA GLN A 61 -16.91 -16.09 4.35
C GLN A 61 -16.62 -16.97 5.58
N HIS A 62 -16.82 -16.44 6.79
CA HIS A 62 -16.86 -17.19 8.06
C HIS A 62 -18.31 -17.33 8.55
#